data_AF-G5N7F2-F1
#
_entry.id   AF-G5N7F2-F1
#
_cell.length_a   1.000
_cell.length_b   1.000
_cell.length_c   1.000
_cell.angle_alpha   90.00
_cell.angle_beta   90.00
_cell.angle_gamma   90.00
#
_symmetry.space_group_name_H-M   'P 1'
#
loop_
_entity.id
_entity.type
_entity.pdbx_description
1 polymer ?
#
loop_
_entity_poly.entity_id
_entity_poly.type
_entity_poly.pdbx_seq_one_letter_code
_entity_poly.pdbx_strand_id
1 'polypeptide(L)'
;MGWATPDIFDPAFRDALTKLHKGQISAPVHSSFGWHLIELLDTRKVDKTDAAQKDRAYRMLMNRKFSEEAATWMQEQRASAYVKILSN
;
A
#
# COMPACT_ATOMS: atom_id res chain seq x y z
N MET A 1 1.77 -16.76 -8.46
CA MET A 1 1.92 -15.52 -7.67
C MET A 1 2.86 -15.85 -6.53
N GLY A 2 4.05 -15.26 -6.51
CA GLY A 2 5.11 -15.66 -5.58
C GLY A 2 4.91 -15.14 -4.16
N TRP A 3 6.02 -15.01 -3.43
CA TRP A 3 6.05 -14.52 -2.07
C TRP A 3 5.79 -13.01 -1.97
N ALA A 4 4.80 -12.62 -1.16
CA ALA A 4 4.47 -11.22 -0.86
C ALA A 4 4.65 -10.91 0.63
N THR A 5 4.89 -9.64 0.98
CA THR A 5 4.91 -9.21 2.38
C THR A 5 3.51 -8.83 2.85
N PRO A 6 3.12 -9.09 4.12
CA PRO A 6 1.74 -8.84 4.57
C PRO A 6 1.31 -7.36 4.50
N ASP A 7 2.28 -6.47 4.53
CA ASP A 7 2.15 -5.00 4.50
C ASP A 7 1.67 -4.41 3.16
N ILE A 8 1.68 -5.17 2.06
CA ILE A 8 1.12 -4.70 0.79
C ILE A 8 -0.40 -4.90 0.68
N PHE A 9 -1.01 -5.65 1.61
CA PHE A 9 -2.43 -5.97 1.57
C PHE A 9 -3.25 -5.01 2.42
N ASP A 10 -4.55 -4.92 2.09
CA ASP A 10 -5.54 -4.20 2.89
C ASP A 10 -5.55 -4.69 4.35
N PRO A 11 -5.80 -3.81 5.34
CA PRO A 11 -5.78 -4.19 6.75
C PRO A 11 -6.65 -5.41 7.08
N ALA A 12 -7.85 -5.52 6.52
CA ALA A 12 -8.75 -6.65 6.77
C ALA A 12 -8.17 -7.97 6.24
N PHE A 13 -7.52 -7.92 5.08
CA PHE A 13 -6.87 -9.07 4.48
C PHE A 13 -5.64 -9.51 5.31
N ARG A 14 -4.83 -8.54 5.73
CA ARG A 14 -3.64 -8.79 6.56
C ARG A 14 -4.02 -9.41 7.91
N ASP A 15 -5.08 -8.91 8.54
CA ASP A 15 -5.55 -9.41 9.84
C ASP A 15 -6.16 -10.82 9.75
N ALA A 16 -6.72 -11.18 8.60
CA ALA A 16 -7.14 -12.54 8.34
C ALA A 16 -5.94 -13.47 8.11
N LEU A 17 -4.96 -13.04 7.31
CA LEU A 17 -3.72 -13.79 7.08
C LEU A 17 -2.96 -14.11 8.37
N THR A 18 -2.88 -13.18 9.32
CA THR A 18 -2.18 -13.40 10.60
C THR A 18 -2.89 -14.38 11.52
N LYS A 19 -4.18 -14.63 11.32
CA LYS A 19 -4.97 -15.62 12.07
C LYS A 19 -4.96 -17.01 11.43
N LEU A 20 -4.53 -17.12 10.18
CA LEU A 20 -4.49 -18.40 9.46
C LEU A 20 -3.24 -19.20 9.80
N HIS A 21 -3.43 -20.51 9.92
CA HIS A 21 -2.34 -21.47 9.92
C HIS A 21 -1.97 -21.88 8.49
N LYS A 22 -0.75 -22.40 8.30
CA LYS A 22 -0.29 -22.92 7.00
C LYS A 22 -1.26 -24.01 6.51
N GLY A 23 -1.72 -23.89 5.27
CA GLY A 23 -2.71 -24.75 4.62
C GLY A 23 -4.16 -24.47 5.01
N GLN A 24 -4.44 -23.44 5.82
CA GLN A 24 -5.80 -23.11 6.24
C GLN A 24 -6.43 -22.08 5.30
N ILE A 25 -7.73 -22.28 5.04
CA ILE A 25 -8.59 -21.34 4.30
C ILE A 25 -9.39 -20.49 5.30
N SER A 26 -9.50 -19.18 5.07
CA SER A 26 -10.28 -18.26 5.90
C SER A 26 -11.78 -18.39 5.67
N ALA A 27 -12.56 -17.92 6.65
CA ALA A 27 -13.92 -17.48 6.39
C ALA A 27 -13.92 -16.30 5.38
N PRO A 28 -15.06 -15.98 4.73
CA PRO A 28 -15.16 -14.83 3.83
C PRO A 28 -14.72 -13.53 4.52
N VAL A 29 -13.72 -12.86 3.96
CA VAL A 29 -13.16 -11.60 4.46
C VAL A 29 -13.64 -10.46 3.59
N HIS A 30 -14.26 -9.46 4.22
CA HIS A 30 -14.65 -8.22 3.54
C HIS A 30 -13.50 -7.22 3.60
N SER A 31 -13.00 -6.80 2.43
CA SER A 31 -12.00 -5.74 2.27
C SER A 31 -12.55 -4.58 1.46
N SER A 32 -11.76 -3.53 1.30
CA SER A 32 -12.07 -2.39 0.41
C SER A 32 -12.33 -2.79 -1.05
N PHE A 33 -11.95 -4.00 -1.46
CA PHE A 33 -12.15 -4.55 -2.81
C PHE A 33 -13.30 -5.59 -2.89
N GLY A 34 -14.02 -5.84 -1.79
CA GLY A 34 -15.12 -6.81 -1.72
C GLY A 34 -14.80 -8.05 -0.88
N TRP A 35 -15.35 -9.21 -1.26
CA TRP A 35 -15.25 -10.45 -0.48
C TRP A 35 -14.14 -11.37 -0.98
N HIS A 36 -13.36 -11.93 -0.05
CA HIS A 36 -12.19 -12.75 -0.34
C HIS A 36 -12.18 -14.03 0.50
N LEU A 37 -11.80 -15.15 -0.10
CA LEU A 37 -11.36 -16.37 0.60
C LEU A 37 -9.84 -16.45 0.48
N ILE A 38 -9.17 -16.69 1.60
CA ILE A 38 -7.72 -16.58 1.70
C ILE A 38 -7.16 -17.93 2.13
N GLU A 39 -6.18 -18.45 1.41
CA GLU A 39 -5.45 -19.67 1.79
C GLU A 39 -3.97 -19.33 2.05
N LEU A 40 -3.47 -19.70 3.23
CA LEU A 40 -2.06 -19.49 3.57
C LEU A 40 -1.21 -20.67 3.10
N LEU A 41 -0.62 -20.59 1.90
CA LEU A 41 0.18 -21.69 1.35
C LEU A 41 1.48 -21.93 2.12
N ASP A 42 2.23 -20.87 2.44
CA ASP A 42 3.46 -20.98 3.20
C ASP A 42 3.87 -19.65 3.85
N THR A 43 4.71 -19.71 4.88
CA THR A 43 5.29 -18.55 5.55
C THR A 43 6.80 -18.71 5.64
N ARG A 44 7.54 -17.68 5.21
CA ARG A 44 8.99 -17.62 5.36
C ARG A 44 9.38 -16.39 6.18
N LYS A 45 10.26 -16.59 7.16
CA LYS A 45 11.01 -15.48 7.76
C LYS A 45 12.21 -15.20 6.87
N VAL A 46 12.25 -14.01 6.29
CA VAL A 46 13.42 -13.54 5.56
C VAL A 46 14.11 -12.53 6.47
N ASP A 47 15.39 -12.75 6.78
CA ASP A 47 16.20 -11.73 7.45
C ASP A 47 16.32 -10.52 6.51
N LYS A 48 15.62 -9.46 6.87
CA LYS A 48 15.47 -8.21 6.10
C LYS A 48 15.86 -7.00 6.95
N THR A 49 16.76 -7.18 7.91
CA THR A 49 16.86 -6.26 9.05
C THR A 49 17.36 -4.86 8.68
N ASP A 50 18.39 -4.72 7.84
CA ASP A 50 18.95 -3.38 7.59
C ASP A 50 18.59 -2.78 6.22
N ALA A 51 18.85 -3.49 5.12
CA ALA A 51 18.65 -2.93 3.78
C ALA A 51 17.16 -2.62 3.50
N ALA A 52 16.26 -3.54 3.87
CA ALA A 52 14.83 -3.33 3.64
C ALA A 52 14.23 -2.27 4.56
N GLN A 53 14.75 -2.11 5.79
CA GLN A 53 14.30 -1.04 6.68
C GLN A 53 14.76 0.33 6.19
N LYS A 54 16.00 0.45 5.72
CA LYS A 54 16.49 1.70 5.09
C LYS A 54 15.67 2.08 3.87
N ASP A 55 15.41 1.14 2.97
CA ASP A 55 14.57 1.38 1.78
C ASP A 55 13.15 1.83 2.15
N ARG A 56 12.54 1.19 3.17
CA ARG A 56 11.21 1.57 3.64
C ARG A 56 11.20 2.97 4.23
N ALA A 57 12.16 3.29 5.10
CA ALA A 57 12.28 4.62 5.70
C ALA A 57 12.51 5.69 4.62
N TYR A 58 13.37 5.42 3.64
CA TYR A 58 13.63 6.33 2.53
C TYR A 58 12.37 6.59 1.70
N ARG A 59 11.61 5.56 1.34
CA ARG A 59 10.35 5.71 0.58
C ARG A 59 9.30 6.48 1.37
N MET A 60 9.17 6.26 2.67
CA MET A 60 8.23 7.00 3.52
C MET A 60 8.60 8.49 3.59
N LEU A 61 9.88 8.81 3.75
CA LEU A 61 10.37 10.19 3.75
C LEU A 61 10.16 10.87 2.40
N MET A 62 10.49 10.18 1.31
CA MET A 62 10.30 10.68 -0.05
C MET A 62 8.82 10.97 -0.35
N ASN A 63 7.92 10.05 0.00
CA ASN A 63 6.48 10.26 -0.19
C ASN A 63 5.94 11.44 0.62
N ARG A 64 6.41 11.64 1.86
CA ARG A 64 6.00 12.78 2.68
C ARG A 64 6.47 14.10 2.07
N LYS A 65 7.75 14.21 1.70
CA LYS A 65 8.29 15.42 1.04
C LYS A 65 7.59 15.70 -0.28
N PHE A 66 7.39 14.67 -1.10
CA PHE A 66 6.70 14.81 -2.38
C PHE A 66 5.24 15.26 -2.18
N SER A 67 4.52 14.70 -1.20
CA SER A 67 3.16 15.14 -0.87
C SER A 67 3.08 16.60 -0.43
N GLU A 68 4.06 17.08 0.35
CA GLU A 68 4.11 18.46 0.85
C GLU A 68 4.45 19.45 -0.27
N GLU A 69 5.43 19.12 -1.12
CA GLU A 69 5.88 20.02 -2.19
C GLU A 69 5.00 19.95 -3.44
N ALA A 70 4.42 18.80 -3.77
CA ALA A 70 3.61 18.63 -5.00
C ALA A 70 2.36 19.50 -4.99
N ALA A 71 1.70 19.69 -3.84
CA ALA A 71 0.51 20.53 -3.74
C ALA A 71 0.84 22.01 -4.01
N THR A 72 1.95 22.50 -3.43
CA THR A 72 2.44 23.86 -3.62
C THR A 72 2.92 24.08 -5.05
N TRP A 73 3.71 23.15 -5.59
CA TRP A 73 4.18 23.20 -6.97
C TRP A 73 3.04 23.17 -7.98
N MET A 74 2.01 22.33 -7.77
CA MET A 74 0.81 22.32 -8.60
C MET A 74 0.02 23.63 -8.53
N GLN A 75 -0.07 24.25 -7.35
CA GLN A 75 -0.74 25.55 -7.19
C GLN A 75 0.00 26.65 -7.94
N GLU A 76 1.34 26.70 -7.84
CA GLU A 76 2.16 27.67 -8.57
C GLU A 76 2.02 27.51 -10.08
N GLN A 77 2.12 26.27 -10.59
CA GLN A 77 1.93 25.99 -12.03
C GLN A 77 0.52 26.33 -12.51
N ARG A 78 -0.50 26.12 -11.68
CA ARG A 78 -1.88 26.50 -12.01
C ARG A 78 -2.07 28.01 -12.00
N ALA A 79 -1.41 28.73 -11.10
CA ALA A 79 -1.48 30.20 -11.02
C ALA A 79 -0.73 30.89 -12.16
N SER A 80 0.36 30.30 -12.66
CA SER A 80 1.10 30.82 -13.82
C SER A 80 0.49 30.42 -15.17
N ALA A 81 -0.40 29.44 -15.21
CA ALA A 81 -1.07 28.99 -16.42
C ALA A 81 -2.42 29.71 -16.63
N TYR A 82 -2.68 30.16 -17.86
CA TYR A 82 -4.00 30.66 -18.24
C TYR A 82 -4.98 29.49 -18.45
N VAL A 83 -5.84 29.23 -17.46
CA VAL A 83 -6.87 28.18 -17.51
C VAL A 83 -8.25 28.81 -17.71
N LYS A 84 -8.93 28.47 -18.81
CA LYS A 84 -10.32 28.87 -19.08
C LYS A 84 -11.22 27.64 -19.04
N ILE A 85 -12.06 27.53 -18.02
CA ILE A 85 -13.05 26.44 -17.90
C ILE A 85 -14.32 26.92 -18.59
N LEU A 86 -14.70 26.27 -19.70
CA LEU A 86 -15.98 26.50 -20.36
C LEU A 86 -16.99 25.48 -19.84
N SER A 87 -18.03 25.95 -19.18
CA SER A 87 -19.23 25.17 -18.86
C SER A 87 -20.22 25.25 -20.03
N ASN A 88 -20.92 24.14 -20.31
CA ASN A 88 -21.98 24.06 -21.32
C ASN A 88 -23.33 24.50 -20.76
#